data_AF-A0A448PIG7-F1
#
_entry.id   AF-A0A448PIG7-F1
#
_cell.length_a   1.000
_cell.length_b   1.000
_cell.length_c   1.000
_cell.angle_alpha   90.00
_cell.angle_beta   90.00
_cell.angle_gamma   90.00
#
_symmetry.space_group_name_H-M   'P 1'
#
loop_
_entity.id
_entity.type
_entity.pdbx_description
1 polymer ?
#
loop_
_entity_poly.entity_id
_entity_poly.type
_entity_poly.pdbx_seq_one_letter_code
_entity_poly.pdbx_strand_id
1 'polypeptide(L)'
;MLHVIFFEPRIPGNTGAAIRLSANTGSMLHLVDPLFDMDDAKLRRAGLDYHDLANTRVHATWRECLEQVPGRIFAFTSDCGAIWSAAR
;
A
#
# COMPACT_ATOMS: atom_id res chain seq x y z
N MET A 1 -10.85 0.75 -10.32
CA MET A 1 -9.51 0.33 -9.86
C MET A 1 -9.56 0.20 -8.35
N LEU A 2 -9.01 -0.88 -7.77
CA LEU A 2 -8.89 -1.02 -6.32
C LEU A 2 -7.68 -0.21 -5.82
N HIS A 3 -7.80 0.40 -4.64
CA HIS A 3 -6.71 1.11 -3.98
C HIS A 3 -6.34 0.37 -2.69
N VAL A 4 -5.05 0.07 -2.52
CA VAL A 4 -4.48 -0.53 -1.32
C VAL A 4 -3.60 0.51 -0.66
N ILE A 5 -3.80 0.73 0.64
CA ILE A 5 -3.07 1.74 1.41
C ILE A 5 -2.29 1.06 2.52
N PHE A 6 -0.98 1.27 2.55
CA PHE A 6 -0.13 0.94 3.69
C PHE A 6 0.22 2.25 4.40
N PHE A 7 -0.31 2.43 5.61
CA PHE A 7 -0.04 3.57 6.47
C PHE A 7 1.21 3.30 7.34
N GLU A 8 2.25 4.09 7.16
CA GLU A 8 3.53 4.00 7.89
C GLU A 8 4.16 2.58 7.93
N PRO A 9 4.30 1.86 6.80
CA PRO A 9 4.80 0.50 6.81
C PRO A 9 6.27 0.42 7.25
N ARG A 10 6.55 -0.48 8.21
CA ARG A 10 7.87 -0.58 8.86
C ARG A 10 8.70 -1.80 8.44
N ILE A 11 8.09 -2.77 7.74
CA ILE A 11 8.73 -4.05 7.39
C ILE A 11 8.96 -4.10 5.87
N PRO A 12 10.22 -4.02 5.39
CA PRO A 12 10.53 -3.94 3.96
C PRO A 12 9.95 -5.09 3.12
N GLY A 13 10.01 -6.32 3.65
CA GLY A 13 9.49 -7.50 2.94
C GLY A 13 7.99 -7.42 2.67
N ASN A 14 7.21 -6.86 3.60
CA ASN A 14 5.76 -6.71 3.44
C ASN A 14 5.43 -5.67 2.36
N THR A 15 6.15 -4.55 2.33
CA THR A 15 6.01 -3.54 1.28
C THR A 15 6.40 -4.12 -0.09
N GLY A 16 7.48 -4.90 -0.17
CA GLY A 16 7.87 -5.57 -1.41
C GLY A 16 6.80 -6.55 -1.92
N ALA A 17 6.20 -7.33 -1.02
CA ALA A 17 5.09 -8.22 -1.35
C ALA A 17 3.83 -7.43 -1.79
N ALA A 18 3.54 -6.29 -1.17
CA ALA A 18 2.44 -5.42 -1.53
C ALA A 18 2.63 -4.80 -2.93
N ILE A 19 3.85 -4.38 -3.27
CA ILE A 19 4.19 -3.88 -4.62
C ILE A 19 3.94 -4.98 -5.66
N ARG A 20 4.42 -6.21 -5.40
CA ARG A 20 4.18 -7.35 -6.29
C ARG A 20 2.69 -7.66 -6.45
N LEU A 21 1.93 -7.65 -5.35
CA LEU A 21 0.48 -7.83 -5.38
C LEU A 21 -0.18 -6.76 -6.25
N SER A 22 0.25 -5.51 -6.12
CA SER A 22 -0.27 -4.38 -6.90
C SER A 22 -0.02 -4.56 -8.39
N ALA A 23 1.20 -4.93 -8.76
CA ALA A 23 1.58 -5.22 -10.14
C ALA A 23 0.77 -6.37 -10.74
N ASN A 24 0.58 -7.46 -9.99
CA ASN A 24 -0.14 -8.65 -10.45
C ASN A 24 -1.66 -8.45 -10.56
N THR A 25 -2.24 -7.60 -9.72
CA THR A 25 -3.71 -7.41 -9.65
C THR A 25 -4.19 -6.16 -10.38
N GLY A 26 -3.28 -5.26 -10.75
CA GLY A 26 -3.62 -3.95 -11.31
C GLY A 26 -4.27 -3.01 -10.30
N SER A 27 -4.16 -3.26 -8.99
CA SER A 27 -4.54 -2.28 -7.97
C SER A 27 -3.57 -1.10 -7.98
N MET A 28 -3.95 0.03 -7.36
CA MET A 28 -3.02 1.11 -7.03
C MET A 28 -2.55 0.95 -5.58
N LEU A 29 -1.25 0.89 -5.35
CA LEU A 29 -0.65 0.85 -4.02
C LEU A 29 -0.25 2.26 -3.58
N HIS A 30 -0.70 2.65 -2.39
CA HIS A 30 -0.34 3.90 -1.73
C HIS A 30 0.48 3.56 -0.49
N LEU A 31 1.70 4.12 -0.41
CA LEU A 31 2.57 4.03 0.75
C LEU A 31 2.60 5.40 1.42
N VAL A 32 2.25 5.48 2.71
CA VAL A 32 2.24 6.75 3.45
C VAL A 32 3.41 6.76 4.41
N ASP A 33 4.17 7.86 4.39
CA ASP A 33 5.30 8.07 5.28
C ASP A 33 4.92 8.09 6.78
N PRO A 34 5.87 7.76 7.67
CA PRO A 34 7.27 7.45 7.38
C PRO A 34 7.50 6.02 6.88
N LEU A 35 8.25 5.89 5.79
CA LEU A 35 8.76 4.62 5.31
C LEU A 35 10.08 4.24 5.98
N PHE A 36 10.40 2.95 5.92
CA PHE A 36 11.79 2.51 6.11
C PHE A 36 12.66 3.06 4.97
N ASP A 37 13.98 3.01 5.16
CA ASP A 37 14.93 3.38 4.11
C ASP A 37 14.77 2.47 2.87
N MET A 38 14.10 3.02 1.86
CA MET A 38 13.74 2.41 0.56
C MET A 38 14.95 2.34 -0.38
N ASP A 39 16.14 2.08 0.16
CA ASP A 39 17.36 1.94 -0.64
C ASP A 39 17.14 0.84 -1.71
N ASP A 40 17.33 1.21 -2.98
CA ASP A 40 16.94 0.46 -4.18
C ASP A 40 17.50 -0.97 -4.19
N ALA A 41 18.61 -1.22 -3.50
CA ALA A 41 19.20 -2.54 -3.32
C ALA A 41 18.28 -3.53 -2.59
N LYS A 42 17.45 -3.06 -1.66
CA LYS A 42 16.48 -3.89 -0.91
C LYS A 42 15.25 -4.22 -1.77
N LEU A 43 14.78 -3.26 -2.56
CA LEU A 43 13.66 -3.46 -3.49
C LEU A 43 14.05 -4.39 -4.66
N ARG A 44 15.24 -4.22 -5.23
CA ARG A 44 15.78 -5.13 -6.27
C ARG A 44 15.98 -6.56 -5.76
N ARG A 45 16.34 -6.75 -4.48
CA ARG A 45 16.44 -8.09 -3.86
C ARG A 45 15.09 -8.79 -3.72
N ALA A 46 13.99 -8.04 -3.63
CA ALA A 46 12.63 -8.60 -3.70
C ALA A 46 12.21 -8.99 -5.13
N GLY A 47 13.13 -8.90 -6.09
CA GLY A 47 12.90 -9.20 -7.50
C GLY A 47 12.03 -8.18 -8.21
N LEU A 48 11.77 -7.01 -7.59
CA LEU A 48 10.93 -5.98 -8.17
C LEU A 48 11.67 -5.27 -9.29
N ASP A 49 11.02 -5.17 -10.45
CA ASP A 49 11.48 -4.36 -11.56
C ASP A 49 10.74 -3.00 -11.61
N TYR A 50 11.15 -2.13 -12.54
CA TYR A 50 10.50 -0.83 -12.72
C TYR A 50 9.02 -0.92 -13.13
N HIS A 51 8.62 -2.02 -13.79
CA HIS A 51 7.22 -2.23 -14.18
C HIS A 51 6.37 -2.54 -12.94
N ASP A 52 6.90 -3.29 -11.97
CA ASP A 52 6.22 -3.56 -10.71
C ASP A 52 5.92 -2.28 -9.91
N LEU A 53 6.74 -1.24 -10.06
CA LEU A 53 6.58 0.05 -9.39
C LEU A 53 5.58 0.98 -10.09
N ALA A 54 5.15 0.68 -11.31
CA ALA A 54 4.28 1.57 -12.10
C ALA A 54 2.94 1.88 -11.40
N ASN A 55 2.45 0.97 -10.56
CA ASN A 55 1.22 1.11 -9.79
C ASN A 55 1.46 1.39 -8.30
N THR A 56 2.56 2.08 -7.96
CA THR A 56 2.87 2.47 -6.57
C THR A 56 3.07 3.98 -6.45
N ARG A 57 2.50 4.58 -5.41
CA ARG A 57 2.67 6.00 -5.06
C ARG A 57 3.06 6.16 -3.60
N VAL A 58 4.05 7.01 -3.33
CA VAL A 58 4.46 7.41 -1.98
C VAL A 58 3.84 8.77 -1.66
N HIS A 59 3.30 8.92 -0.45
CA HIS A 59 2.68 10.14 0.06
C HIS A 59 3.38 10.56 1.34
N ALA A 60 3.70 11.84 1.48
CA ALA A 60 4.35 12.35 2.68
C ALA A 60 3.38 12.40 3.88
N THR A 61 2.08 12.55 3.60
CA THR A 61 1.04 12.61 4.64
C THR A 61 -0.18 11.77 4.31
N TRP A 62 -0.93 11.42 5.36
CA TRP A 62 -2.22 10.74 5.20
C TRP A 62 -3.22 11.54 4.36
N ARG A 63 -3.23 12.87 4.52
CA ARG A 63 -4.16 13.75 3.80
C ARG A 63 -3.90 13.74 2.29
N GLU A 64 -2.63 13.81 1.88
CA GLU A 64 -2.25 13.70 0.45
C GLU A 64 -2.70 12.36 -0.14
N CYS A 65 -2.56 11.27 0.61
CA CYS A 65 -3.06 9.96 0.17
C CYS A 65 -4.57 9.99 -0.06
N LEU A 66 -5.35 10.55 0.89
CA LEU A 66 -6.81 10.62 0.80
C LEU A 66 -7.30 11.44 -0.40
N GLU A 67 -6.60 12.51 -0.77
CA GLU A 67 -6.92 13.31 -1.96
C GLU A 67 -6.80 12.50 -3.27
N GLN A 68 -6.03 11.41 -3.27
CA GLN A 68 -5.79 10.54 -4.42
C GLN A 68 -6.61 9.23 -4.40
N VAL A 69 -7.36 8.95 -3.34
CA VAL A 69 -8.12 7.70 -3.16
C VAL A 69 -9.62 8.00 -3.18
N PRO A 70 -10.32 7.75 -4.30
CA PRO A 70 -11.75 8.00 -4.39
C PRO A 70 -12.56 6.89 -3.72
N GLY A 71 -13.76 7.24 -3.24
CA GLY A 71 -14.77 6.28 -2.81
C GLY A 71 -14.71 5.88 -1.34
N ARG A 72 -15.09 4.64 -1.03
CA ARG A 72 -15.19 4.12 0.34
C ARG A 72 -13.86 3.54 0.79
N ILE A 73 -13.48 3.84 2.04
CA ILE A 73 -12.26 3.34 2.67
C ILE A 73 -12.62 2.34 3.75
N PHE A 74 -12.01 1.18 3.70
CA PHE A 74 -12.14 0.12 4.69
C PHE A 74 -10.81 -0.04 5.42
N ALA A 75 -10.81 0.15 6.73
CA ALA A 75 -9.62 -0.03 7.57
C ALA A 75 -9.61 -1.44 8.17
N PHE A 76 -8.47 -2.12 8.05
CA PHE A 76 -8.22 -3.39 8.72
C PHE A 76 -7.57 -3.10 10.07
N THR A 77 -8.30 -3.36 11.16
CA THR A 77 -7.86 -3.10 12.54
C THR A 77 -8.27 -4.26 13.43
N SER A 78 -7.43 -4.59 14.42
CA SER A 78 -7.78 -5.53 15.49
C SER A 78 -8.61 -4.88 16.59
N ASP A 79 -8.63 -3.55 16.66
CA ASP A 79 -9.46 -2.76 17.57
C ASP A 79 -10.63 -2.17 16.78
N CYS A 80 -11.80 -2.81 16.87
CA CYS A 80 -13.00 -2.35 16.20
C CYS A 80 -14.22 -2.43 17.15
N GLY A 81 -14.99 -1.34 17.23
CA GLY A 81 -16.28 -1.32 17.91
C GLY A 81 -17.45 -1.76 17.03
N ALA A 82 -17.25 -1.83 15.72
CA ALA A 82 -18.23 -2.28 14.73
C ALA A 82 -17.53 -3.03 13.60
N ILE A 83 -17.89 -4.30 13.41
CA ILE A 83 -17.36 -5.15 12.34
C ILE A 83 -18.16 -4.89 11.07
N TRP A 84 -17.47 -4.56 9.98
CA TRP A 84 -18.10 -4.58 8.67
C TRP A 84 -18.12 -6.03 8.14
N SER A 85 -19.28 -6.69 8.23
CA SER A 85 -19.51 -7.99 7.61
C SER A 85 -20.47 -7.84 6.42
N ALA A 86 -19.94 -7.76 5.20
CA ALA A 86 -20.76 -7.88 3.98
C ALA A 86 -21.04 -9.34 3.59
N ALA A 87 -20.79 -10.30 4.50
CA ALA A 87 -21.29 -11.65 4.37
C ALA A 87 -22.77 -11.71 4.80
N ARG A 88 -23.64 -11.17 3.94
CA ARG A 88 -25.04 -11.60 3.79
C ARG A 88 -25.40 -11.54 2.32
#